data_AF-A0A932Z8C9-F1
#
_entry.id   AF-A0A932Z8C9-F1
#
_cell.length_a   1.000
_cell.length_b   1.000
_cell.length_c   1.000
_cell.angle_alpha   90.00
_cell.angle_beta   90.00
_cell.angle_gamma   90.00
#
_symmetry.space_group_name_H-M   'P 1'
#
loop_
_entity.id
_entity.type
_entity.pdbx_description
1 polymer ?
#
loop_
_entity_poly.entity_id
_entity_poly.type
_entity_poly.pdbx_seq_one_letter_code
_entity_poly.pdbx_strand_id
1 'polypeptide(L)' 'VKTYAPLNVGDVISSESELGDKYERRGRKYLTWHVVGHNQRGEKVAEYDYTNLWDEGKPEDKVR' A
#
# COMPACT_ATOMS: atom_id res chain seq x y z
N VAL A 1 4.46 -7.78 -1.19
CA VAL A 1 3.81 -8.04 0.10
C VAL A 1 4.54 -9.14 0.83
N LYS A 2 4.83 -8.94 2.11
CA LYS A 2 5.39 -9.94 3.01
C LYS A 2 4.32 -10.30 4.05
N THR A 3 4.15 -11.59 4.29
CA THR A 3 3.18 -12.12 5.25
C THR A 3 3.90 -12.74 6.44
N TYR A 4 3.34 -12.56 7.64
CA TYR A 4 3.94 -13.00 8.90
C TYR A 4 3.13 -14.10 9.60
N ALA A 5 1.85 -14.24 9.24
CA ALA A 5 0.96 -15.31 9.70
C ALA A 5 -0.09 -15.60 8.60
N PRO A 6 -0.85 -16.70 8.71
CA PRO A 6 -1.95 -16.99 7.79
C PRO A 6 -2.99 -15.86 7.79
N LEU A 7 -3.38 -15.43 6.58
CA LEU A 7 -4.50 -14.53 6.33
C LEU A 7 -5.66 -15.37 5.81
N ASN A 8 -6.75 -15.46 6.57
CA ASN A 8 -7.89 -16.28 6.22
C ASN A 8 -9.04 -15.43 5.70
N VAL A 9 -9.86 -16.02 4.83
CA VAL A 9 -11.10 -15.37 4.40
C VAL A 9 -11.97 -15.10 5.62
N GLY A 10 -12.37 -13.85 5.81
CA GLY A 10 -13.16 -13.40 6.95
C GLY A 10 -12.35 -12.74 8.08
N ASP A 11 -11.02 -12.76 8.04
CA ASP A 11 -10.22 -11.96 8.96
C ASP A 11 -10.48 -10.46 8.75
N VAL A 12 -10.56 -9.71 9.85
CA VAL A 12 -10.68 -8.25 9.83
C VAL A 12 -9.28 -7.66 9.99
N ILE A 13 -8.80 -7.00 8.96
CA ILE A 13 -7.46 -6.42 8.93
C ILE A 13 -7.53 -4.91 9.13
N SER A 14 -6.87 -4.40 10.15
CA SER A 14 -6.55 -2.97 10.29
C SER A 14 -5.18 -2.70 9.69
N SER A 15 -4.96 -1.49 9.19
CA SER A 15 -3.66 -1.11 8.63
C SER A 15 -3.21 0.25 9.14
N GLU A 16 -1.93 0.34 9.45
CA GLU A 16 -1.21 1.59 9.66
C GLU A 16 -0.40 1.88 8.39
N SER A 17 -0.34 3.14 7.99
CA SER A 17 0.32 3.56 6.76
C SER A 17 1.16 4.80 7.02
N GLU A 18 2.44 4.71 6.66
CA GLU A 18 3.39 5.82 6.77
C GLU A 18 3.82 6.24 5.37
N LEU A 19 3.94 7.55 5.12
CA LEU A 19 4.49 8.03 3.86
C LEU A 19 6.01 7.81 3.86
N GLY A 20 6.47 6.81 3.11
CA GLY A 20 7.87 6.44 3.03
C GLY A 20 8.66 7.31 2.05
N ASP A 21 8.10 7.60 0.87
CA ASP A 21 8.78 8.42 -0.15
C ASP A 21 7.79 9.26 -0.97
N LYS A 22 8.26 10.39 -1.47
CA LYS A 22 7.54 11.31 -2.36
C LYS A 22 8.50 11.86 -3.41
N TYR A 23 8.30 11.48 -4.67
CA TYR A 23 9.26 11.82 -5.72
C TYR A 23 8.60 12.04 -7.08
N GLU A 24 9.36 12.69 -7.98
CA GLU A 24 8.98 12.89 -9.37
C GLU A 24 9.86 12.05 -10.30
N ARG A 25 9.23 11.36 -11.27
CA ARG A 25 9.95 10.56 -12.27
C ARG A 25 9.26 10.64 -13.62
N ARG A 26 9.99 11.08 -14.64
CA ARG A 26 9.49 11.27 -16.03
C ARG A 26 8.24 12.18 -16.09
N GLY A 27 8.26 13.27 -15.33
CA GLY A 27 7.16 14.25 -15.29
C GLY A 27 5.88 13.73 -14.62
N ARG A 28 6.00 12.69 -13.78
CA ARG A 28 4.89 12.14 -12.99
C ARG A 28 5.27 12.11 -11.52
N LYS A 29 4.27 12.22 -10.66
CA LYS A 29 4.46 12.40 -9.22
C LYS A 29 3.94 11.19 -8.44
N TYR A 30 4.81 10.59 -7.62
CA TYR A 30 4.58 9.32 -6.94
C TYR A 30 4.70 9.46 -5.42
N LEU A 31 3.81 8.80 -4.69
CA LEU A 31 3.95 8.53 -3.25
C LEU A 31 4.22 7.04 -3.09
N THR A 32 5.13 6.69 -2.19
CA THR A 32 5.30 5.33 -1.68
C THR A 32 4.91 5.32 -0.21
N TRP A 33 3.96 4.47 0.13
CA TRP A 33 3.51 4.20 1.49
C TRP A 33 4.18 2.94 1.99
N HIS A 34 4.59 2.95 3.26
CA HIS A 34 4.88 1.73 4.00
C HIS A 34 3.64 1.33 4.78
N VAL A 35 3.07 0.15 4.47
CA VAL A 35 1.82 -0.31 5.06
C VAL A 35 2.07 -1.54 5.91
N VAL A 36 1.58 -1.49 7.15
CA VAL A 36 1.60 -2.61 8.09
C VAL A 36 0.17 -3.01 8.42
N GLY A 37 -0.17 -4.27 8.16
CA GLY A 37 -1.47 -4.86 8.43
C GLY A 37 -1.47 -5.69 9.71
N HIS A 38 -2.48 -5.48 10.54
CA HIS A 38 -2.74 -6.21 11.78
C HIS A 38 -4.09 -6.93 11.71
N ASN A 39 -4.18 -8.15 12.25
CA ASN A 39 -5.45 -8.89 12.30
C ASN A 39 -6.35 -8.41 13.46
N GLN A 40 -7.52 -9.04 13.63
CA GLN A 40 -8.51 -8.76 14.67
C GLN A 40 -7.99 -8.91 16.11
N ARG A 41 -6.83 -9.57 16.30
CA ARG A 41 -6.14 -9.70 17.60
C ARG A 41 -5.01 -8.69 17.77
N GLY A 42 -4.79 -7.81 16.79
CA GLY A 42 -3.69 -6.85 16.77
C GLY A 42 -2.33 -7.45 16.35
N GLU A 43 -2.30 -8.69 15.84
CA GLU A 43 -1.05 -9.31 15.42
C GLU A 43 -0.66 -8.83 14.02
N LYS A 44 0.61 -8.47 13.82
CA LYS A 44 1.14 -8.10 12.50
C LYS A 44 1.08 -9.33 11.58
N VAL A 45 0.36 -9.20 10.47
CA VAL A 45 0.13 -10.29 9.51
C VAL A 45 0.63 -9.96 8.11
N ALA A 46 0.71 -8.68 7.75
CA ALA A 46 1.16 -8.24 6.44
C ALA A 46 2.01 -6.97 6.52
N GLU A 47 2.92 -6.82 5.57
CA GLU A 47 3.69 -5.60 5.36
C GLU A 47 4.00 -5.45 3.88
N TYR A 48 3.84 -4.24 3.35
CA TYR A 48 4.14 -3.96 1.95
C TYR A 48 4.35 -2.47 1.72
N ASP A 49 5.19 -2.18 0.74
CA ASP A 49 5.24 -0.85 0.17
C ASP A 49 4.21 -0.74 -0.96
N TYR A 50 3.45 0.35 -0.96
CA TYR A 50 2.45 0.65 -1.97
C TYR A 50 2.76 1.99 -2.63
N THR A 51 2.97 2.00 -3.94
CA THR A 51 3.25 3.22 -4.70
C THR A 51 2.06 3.61 -5.56
N ASN A 52 1.59 4.85 -5.42
CA ASN A 52 0.53 5.43 -6.26
C ASN A 52 0.91 6.82 -6.80
N LEU A 53 0.21 7.25 -7.83
CA LEU A 53 0.24 8.64 -8.28
C LEU A 53 -0.61 9.48 -7.32
N TRP A 54 -0.11 10.66 -6.93
CA TRP A 54 -0.92 11.61 -6.15
C TRP A 54 -1.55 12.70 -7.01
N ASP A 55 -1.03 12.92 -8.22
CA ASP A 55 -1.67 13.77 -9.22
C ASP A 55 -2.74 12.96 -9.98
N GLU A 56 -3.65 13.65 -10.67
CA GLU A 56 -4.68 13.02 -11.48
C GLU A 56 -4.07 12.02 -12.48
N GLY A 57 -4.62 10.81 -12.48
CA GLY A 57 -4.28 9.79 -13.48
C GLY A 57 -4.62 10.30 -14.87
N LYS A 58 -3.68 10.13 -15.81
CA LYS A 58 -3.92 10.46 -17.22
C LYS A 58 -4.86 9.41 -17.82
N PRO A 59 -5.63 9.74 -18.87
CA PRO A 59 -6.49 8.77 -19.56
C PRO A 59 -5.75 7.48 -19.95
N GLU A 60 -4.47 7.60 -20.33
CA GLU A 60 -3.57 6.50 -20.68
C GLU A 60 -3.31 5.50 -19.53
N ASP A 61 -3.47 5.91 -18.27
CA ASP A 61 -3.24 5.02 -17.10
C ASP A 61 -4.36 4.01 -16.90
N LYS A 62 -5.56 4.26 -17.44
CA LYS A 62 -6.73 3.40 -17.26
C LYS A 62 -6.70 2.13 -18.12
N VAL A 63 -5.78 2.06 -19.08
CA VAL A 63 -5.73 1.00 -20.10
C VAL A 63 -4.62 -0.01 -19.79
N ARG A 64 -4.05 0.03 -18.58
CA ARG A 64 -2.83 -0.69 -18.22
C ARG A 64 -3.03 -1.79 -17.19
#